data_AF-A0AAW7A8Q3-F1
#
_entry.id   AF-A0AAW7A8Q3-F1
#
_cell.length_a   1.000
_cell.length_b   1.000
_cell.length_c   1.000
_cell.angle_alpha   90.00
_cell.angle_beta   90.00
_cell.angle_gamma   90.00
#
_symmetry.space_group_name_H-M   'P 1'
#
loop_
_entity.id
_entity.type
_entity.pdbx_description
1 polymer ?
#
loop_
_entity_poly.entity_id
_entity_poly.type
_entity_poly.pdbx_seq_one_letter_code
_entity_poly.pdbx_strand_id
1 'polypeptide(L)'
;MEIKGIGTLIKREGYWEIEPINLNGATIYIEKEHVIDEDVEAIKRISASWLETIKECYGYIEQNRESYGMEAKTFSNPNVFLNSTLEWAVYFDTESELEAVVGVDFLGNKPNQLVIGD
;
A
#
# COMPACT_ATOMS: atom_id res chain seq x y z
N MET A 1 -14.85 7.17 -11.02
CA MET A 1 -14.11 7.72 -12.17
C MET A 1 -13.40 6.58 -12.87
N GLU A 2 -13.62 6.41 -14.18
CA GLU A 2 -12.86 5.42 -14.95
C GLU A 2 -11.45 5.94 -15.24
N ILE A 3 -10.44 5.14 -14.91
CA ILE A 3 -9.04 5.41 -15.21
C ILE A 3 -8.60 4.46 -16.31
N LYS A 4 -8.36 5.01 -17.50
CA LYS A 4 -7.98 4.24 -18.69
C LYS A 4 -6.75 3.37 -18.43
N GLY A 5 -6.90 2.07 -18.66
CA GLY A 5 -5.83 1.08 -18.51
C GLY A 5 -5.53 0.67 -17.07
N ILE A 6 -6.25 1.23 -16.09
CA ILE A 6 -6.09 0.86 -14.67
C ILE A 6 -7.37 0.24 -14.17
N GLY A 7 -8.48 0.98 -14.07
CA GLY A 7 -9.70 0.47 -13.46
C GLY A 7 -10.67 1.57 -13.03
N THR A 8 -11.67 1.19 -12.24
CA THR A 8 -12.67 2.13 -11.71
C THR A 8 -12.23 2.63 -10.33
N LEU A 9 -12.01 3.93 -10.21
CA LEU A 9 -11.69 4.60 -8.95
C LEU A 9 -12.98 5.14 -8.30
N ILE A 10 -13.21 4.81 -7.04
CA ILE A 10 -14.37 5.26 -6.25
C ILE A 10 -13.86 6.08 -5.06
N LYS A 11 -14.42 7.28 -4.90
CA LYS A 11 -14.13 8.17 -3.77
C LYS A 11 -15.05 7.81 -2.60
N ARG A 12 -14.49 7.62 -1.41
CA ARG A 12 -15.22 7.39 -0.16
C ARG A 12 -14.80 8.42 0.88
N GLU A 13 -15.49 8.42 2.02
CA GLU A 13 -15.08 9.22 3.17
C GLU A 13 -13.86 8.55 3.82
N GLY A 14 -12.71 9.23 3.83
CA GLY A 14 -11.46 8.74 4.44
C GLY A 14 -10.61 7.82 3.56
N TYR A 15 -11.09 7.38 2.39
CA TYR A 15 -10.32 6.51 1.51
C TYR A 15 -10.80 6.51 0.05
N TRP A 16 -10.00 5.90 -0.82
CA TRP A 16 -10.33 5.55 -2.20
C TRP A 16 -10.35 4.03 -2.38
N GLU A 17 -11.25 3.55 -3.25
CA GLU A 17 -11.30 2.17 -3.70
C GLU A 17 -10.95 2.14 -5.19
N ILE A 18 -10.05 1.24 -5.60
CA ILE A 18 -9.82 0.99 -7.01
C ILE A 18 -9.75 -0.51 -7.27
N GLU A 19 -10.40 -0.94 -8.35
CA GLU A 19 -10.31 -2.31 -8.86
C GLU A 19 -9.48 -2.32 -10.15
N PRO A 20 -8.17 -2.61 -10.07
CA PRO A 20 -7.34 -2.69 -11.25
C PRO A 20 -7.71 -3.88 -12.15
N ILE A 21 -7.74 -3.64 -13.45
CA ILE A 21 -8.10 -4.62 -14.50
C ILE A 21 -7.18 -5.86 -14.44
N ASN A 22 -5.93 -5.68 -14.02
CA ASN A 22 -4.93 -6.74 -13.93
C ASN A 22 -4.98 -7.55 -12.62
N LEU A 23 -5.91 -7.25 -11.70
CA LEU A 23 -6.01 -7.93 -10.40
C LEU A 23 -7.23 -8.85 -10.25
N ASN A 24 -7.89 -9.23 -11.35
CA ASN A 24 -8.97 -10.22 -11.35
C ASN A 24 -10.08 -9.95 -10.31
N GLY A 25 -10.46 -8.69 -10.12
CA GLY A 25 -11.51 -8.29 -9.18
C GLY A 25 -11.04 -8.00 -7.75
N ALA A 26 -9.73 -8.02 -7.46
CA ALA A 26 -9.23 -7.51 -6.19
C ALA A 26 -9.31 -5.98 -6.15
N THR A 27 -9.71 -5.46 -5.00
CA THR A 27 -9.77 -4.03 -4.69
C THR A 27 -8.51 -3.61 -3.94
N ILE A 28 -7.94 -2.48 -4.31
CA ILE A 28 -6.93 -1.76 -3.53
C ILE A 28 -7.65 -0.67 -2.75
N TYR A 29 -7.41 -0.63 -1.43
CA TYR A 29 -7.87 0.46 -0.57
C TYR A 29 -6.72 1.43 -0.34
N ILE A 30 -7.00 2.71 -0.54
CA ILE A 30 -6.02 3.80 -0.41
C ILE A 30 -6.57 4.81 0.60
N GLU A 31 -6.14 4.68 1.83
CA GLU A 31 -6.53 5.51 2.96
C GLU A 31 -5.80 6.85 2.97
N LYS A 32 -6.48 7.87 3.49
CA LYS A 32 -5.92 9.22 3.66
C LYS A 32 -6.77 10.01 4.63
N GLU A 33 -6.14 10.82 5.47
CA GLU A 33 -6.86 11.70 6.41
C GLU A 33 -7.88 12.61 5.69
N HIS A 34 -7.47 13.20 4.56
CA HIS A 34 -8.28 14.14 3.79
C HIS A 34 -8.22 13.79 2.31
N VAL A 35 -9.31 13.21 1.81
CA VAL A 35 -9.43 12.71 0.43
C VAL A 35 -9.66 13.87 -0.54
N ILE A 36 -8.65 14.21 -1.35
CA ILE A 36 -8.69 15.33 -2.30
C ILE A 36 -8.47 14.87 -3.74
N ASP A 37 -8.91 15.64 -4.73
CA ASP A 37 -8.91 15.22 -6.13
C ASP A 37 -7.49 15.24 -6.74
N GLU A 38 -6.56 16.00 -6.15
CA GLU A 38 -5.14 16.05 -6.51
C GLU A 38 -4.43 14.71 -6.27
N ASP A 39 -4.96 13.83 -5.41
CA ASP A 39 -4.38 12.52 -5.13
C ASP A 39 -4.52 11.53 -6.30
N VAL A 40 -5.41 11.82 -7.27
CA VAL A 40 -5.73 10.91 -8.38
C VAL A 40 -4.49 10.48 -9.16
N GLU A 41 -3.50 11.37 -9.36
CA GLU A 41 -2.26 11.00 -10.07
C GLU A 41 -1.37 10.05 -9.26
N ALA A 42 -1.33 10.19 -7.93
CA ALA A 42 -0.63 9.25 -7.07
C ALA A 42 -1.33 7.89 -7.07
N ILE A 43 -2.65 7.87 -6.96
CA ILE A 43 -3.48 6.66 -6.99
C ILE A 43 -3.29 5.91 -8.30
N LYS A 44 -3.32 6.61 -9.43
CA LYS A 44 -3.02 6.04 -10.75
C LYS A 44 -1.67 5.34 -10.76
N ARG A 45 -0.63 6.02 -10.30
CA ARG A 45 0.73 5.49 -10.29
C ARG A 45 0.83 4.22 -9.44
N ILE A 46 0.33 4.28 -8.20
CA ILE A 46 0.35 3.16 -7.24
C ILE A 46 -0.41 1.96 -7.79
N SER A 47 -1.60 2.19 -8.34
CA SER A 47 -2.47 1.12 -8.84
C SER A 47 -1.91 0.47 -10.12
N ALA A 48 -1.24 1.24 -10.98
CA ALA A 48 -0.61 0.71 -12.19
C ALA A 48 0.56 -0.24 -11.86
N SER A 49 1.31 0.04 -10.78
CA SER A 49 2.47 -0.76 -10.37
C SER A 49 2.18 -1.77 -9.27
N TRP A 50 0.92 -1.98 -8.88
CA TRP A 50 0.57 -2.67 -7.62
C TRP A 50 1.27 -4.02 -7.42
N LEU A 51 1.27 -4.90 -8.42
CA LEU A 51 1.92 -6.21 -8.30
C LEU A 51 3.44 -6.12 -8.09
N GLU A 52 4.09 -5.13 -8.73
CA GLU A 52 5.51 -4.87 -8.55
C GLU A 52 5.78 -4.27 -7.17
N THR A 53 4.96 -3.29 -6.75
CA THR A 53 5.01 -2.69 -5.42
C THR A 53 4.90 -3.74 -4.31
N ILE A 54 3.96 -4.67 -4.39
CA ILE A 54 3.82 -5.75 -3.40
C ILE A 54 5.05 -6.66 -3.37
N LYS A 55 5.61 -6.98 -4.53
CA LYS A 55 6.84 -7.77 -4.61
C LYS A 55 8.03 -7.02 -3.99
N GLU A 56 8.14 -5.72 -4.23
CA GLU A 56 9.17 -4.86 -3.61
C GLU A 56 9.00 -4.79 -2.10
N CYS A 57 7.76 -4.68 -1.60
CA CYS A 57 7.48 -4.70 -0.17
C CYS A 57 7.98 -6.00 0.48
N TYR A 58 7.63 -7.16 -0.08
CA TYR A 58 8.12 -8.44 0.45
C TYR A 58 9.64 -8.55 0.43
N GLY A 59 10.28 -8.09 -0.66
CA GLY A 59 11.73 -8.08 -0.74
C GLY A 59 12.37 -7.16 0.31
N TYR A 60 11.80 -5.99 0.53
CA TYR A 60 12.31 -5.01 1.49
C TYR A 60 12.10 -5.46 2.94
N ILE A 61 10.93 -6.04 3.26
CA ILE A 61 10.65 -6.63 4.57
C ILE A 61 11.67 -7.73 4.87
N GLU A 62 11.87 -8.68 3.95
CA GLU A 62 12.78 -9.80 4.19
C GLU A 62 14.24 -9.35 4.34
N GLN A 63 14.68 -8.35 3.58
CA GLN A 63 16.04 -7.78 3.70
C GLN A 63 16.29 -7.11 5.06
N ASN A 64 15.24 -6.62 5.72
CA ASN A 64 15.32 -5.90 6.98
C ASN A 64 14.78 -6.70 8.18
N ARG A 65 14.30 -7.93 7.97
CA ARG A 65 13.69 -8.78 9.00
C ARG A 65 14.61 -8.94 10.22
N GLU A 66 15.88 -9.28 10.00
CA GLU A 66 16.85 -9.50 11.08
C GLU A 66 17.17 -8.21 11.84
N SER A 67 17.34 -7.09 11.13
CA SER A 67 17.70 -5.81 11.75
C SER A 67 16.58 -5.23 12.60
N TYR A 68 15.32 -5.51 12.23
CA TYR A 68 14.14 -5.11 13.01
C TYR A 68 13.70 -6.17 14.02
N GLY A 69 14.33 -7.35 14.04
CA GLY A 69 13.97 -8.43 14.96
C GLY A 69 12.59 -9.03 14.70
N MET A 70 12.13 -9.00 13.44
CA MET A 70 10.74 -9.33 13.10
C MET A 70 10.42 -10.81 13.20
N GLU A 71 9.34 -11.14 13.90
CA GLU A 71 8.89 -12.52 14.09
C GLU A 71 7.77 -12.92 13.12
N ALA A 72 6.94 -11.97 12.69
CA ALA A 72 5.82 -12.18 11.76
C ALA A 72 6.27 -12.81 10.44
N LYS A 73 5.63 -13.88 10.02
CA LYS A 73 5.97 -14.68 8.83
C LYS A 73 4.94 -14.54 7.72
N THR A 74 3.72 -14.14 8.05
CA THR A 74 2.63 -13.98 7.09
C THR A 74 2.18 -12.54 7.05
N PHE A 75 1.89 -12.10 5.83
CA PHE A 75 1.49 -10.73 5.52
C PHE A 75 0.29 -10.84 4.60
N SER A 76 -0.80 -10.19 4.97
CA SER A 76 -2.07 -10.28 4.27
C SER A 76 -2.73 -8.91 4.19
N ASN A 77 -3.83 -8.82 3.43
CA ASN A 77 -4.64 -7.61 3.29
C ASN A 77 -3.80 -6.34 3.03
N PRO A 78 -2.98 -6.32 1.94
CA PRO A 78 -2.18 -5.15 1.64
C PRO A 78 -3.07 -3.95 1.33
N ASN A 79 -2.84 -2.86 2.05
CA ASN A 79 -3.55 -1.60 1.89
C ASN A 79 -2.55 -0.45 1.80
N VAL A 80 -3.00 0.68 1.27
CA VAL A 80 -2.16 1.85 1.05
C VAL A 80 -2.58 2.96 1.98
N PHE A 81 -1.62 3.64 2.59
CA PHE A 81 -1.83 4.93 3.23
C PHE A 81 -1.13 6.03 2.41
N LEU A 82 -1.89 7.01 1.92
CA LEU A 82 -1.39 8.07 1.04
C LEU A 82 -1.22 9.39 1.80
N ASN A 83 -0.05 9.62 2.40
CA ASN A 83 0.26 10.87 3.08
C ASN A 83 0.30 12.05 2.08
N SER A 84 1.06 11.92 1.01
CA SER A 84 1.21 12.92 -0.05
C SER A 84 1.45 12.27 -1.42
N THR A 85 1.56 13.08 -2.48
CA THR A 85 1.88 12.57 -3.82
C THR A 85 3.19 11.78 -3.88
N LEU A 86 4.14 12.06 -2.97
CA LEU A 86 5.46 11.41 -2.93
C LEU A 86 5.64 10.50 -1.72
N GLU A 87 4.88 10.67 -0.65
CA GLU A 87 5.03 9.89 0.57
C GLU A 87 3.78 9.04 0.78
N TRP A 88 3.97 7.74 0.84
CA TRP A 88 2.90 6.77 0.99
C TRP A 88 3.46 5.48 1.55
N ALA A 89 2.60 4.64 2.11
CA ALA A 89 2.99 3.37 2.68
C ALA A 89 2.12 2.25 2.12
N VAL A 90 2.67 1.04 2.07
CA VAL A 90 1.88 -0.19 1.99
C VAL A 90 1.96 -0.88 3.33
N TYR A 91 0.83 -1.17 3.94
CA TYR A 91 0.76 -1.91 5.19
C TYR A 91 0.02 -3.23 5.02
N PHE A 92 0.40 -4.19 5.86
CA PHE A 92 -0.06 -5.57 5.82
C PHE A 92 -0.49 -5.98 7.23
N ASP A 93 -1.59 -6.70 7.31
CA ASP A 93 -1.97 -7.43 8.51
C ASP A 93 -1.04 -8.63 8.68
N THR A 94 -0.63 -8.91 9.91
CA THR A 94 0.18 -10.09 10.23
C THR A 94 -0.54 -11.06 11.15
N GLU A 95 0.02 -12.25 11.36
CA GLU A 95 -0.46 -13.21 12.34
C GLU A 95 -0.04 -12.92 13.78
N SER A 96 0.83 -11.92 14.00
CA SER A 96 1.43 -11.61 15.28
C SER A 96 0.64 -10.52 16.02
N GLU A 97 0.27 -10.77 17.28
CA GLU A 97 -0.38 -9.74 18.12
C GLU A 97 0.55 -8.60 18.52
N LEU A 98 1.87 -8.82 18.47
CA LEU A 98 2.88 -7.81 18.83
C LEU A 98 3.36 -6.99 17.62
N GLU A 99 3.04 -7.46 16.42
CA GLU A 99 3.41 -6.84 15.14
C GLU A 99 2.17 -6.86 14.23
N ALA A 100 1.01 -6.47 14.77
CA ALA A 100 -0.29 -6.64 14.11
C ALA A 100 -0.30 -6.04 12.71
N VAL A 101 0.44 -4.94 12.53
CA VAL A 101 0.63 -4.27 11.25
C VAL A 101 2.12 -4.09 10.94
N VAL A 102 2.51 -4.49 9.74
CA VAL A 102 3.82 -4.20 9.17
C VAL A 102 3.65 -3.34 7.93
N GLY A 103 4.34 -2.20 7.90
CA GLY A 103 4.33 -1.22 6.83
C GLY A 103 5.67 -1.07 6.13
N VAL A 104 5.63 -0.76 4.84
CA VAL A 104 6.76 -0.28 4.06
C VAL A 104 6.43 1.13 3.59
N ASP A 105 7.17 2.11 4.10
CA ASP A 105 7.09 3.49 3.63
C ASP A 105 7.82 3.65 2.31
N PHE A 106 7.26 4.44 1.42
CA PHE A 106 7.80 4.80 0.13
C PHE A 106 8.06 6.31 0.05
N LEU A 107 9.21 6.66 -0.50
CA LEU A 107 9.50 8.01 -0.99
C LEU A 107 9.60 7.98 -2.52
N GLY A 108 8.60 8.53 -3.18
CA GLY A 108 8.38 8.38 -4.62
C GLY A 108 7.94 6.95 -4.94
N ASN A 109 8.78 6.19 -5.65
CA ASN A 109 8.53 4.78 -5.99
C ASN A 109 9.61 3.86 -5.39
N LYS A 110 10.24 4.28 -4.28
CA LYS A 110 11.31 3.50 -3.65
C LYS A 110 10.95 3.21 -2.20
N PRO A 111 11.09 1.96 -1.74
CA PRO A 111 11.04 1.63 -0.32
C PRO A 111 12.06 2.47 0.45
N ASN A 112 11.62 3.03 1.57
CA ASN A 112 12.39 3.96 2.39
C ASN A 112 12.61 3.43 3.80
N GLN A 113 11.55 2.92 4.46
CA GLN A 113 11.60 2.50 5.85
C GLN A 113 10.57 1.40 6.14
N LEU A 114 10.86 0.52 7.11
CA LEU A 114 9.88 -0.36 7.73
C LEU A 114 9.20 0.33 8.91
N VAL A 115 7.89 0.17 9.00
CA VAL A 115 7.06 0.58 10.13
C VAL A 115 6.46 -0.68 10.73
N ILE A 116 6.53 -0.82 12.06
CA ILE A 116 5.92 -1.94 12.78
C ILE A 116 5.00 -1.32 13.82
N GLY A 117 3.73 -1.69 13.76
CA GLY A 117 2.68 -1.24 14.68
C GLY A 117 2.05 -2.42 15.42
N ASP A 118 1.52 -2.11 16.59
CA ASP A 118 0.67 -2.96 17.41
C ASP A 118 -0.82 -2.86 17.05
#